data_AF-A0AAU9S2E1-F1
#
_entry.id   AF-A0AAU9S2E1-F1
#
_cell.length_a   1.000
_cell.length_b   1.000
_cell.length_c   1.000
_cell.angle_alpha   90.00
_cell.angle_beta   90.00
_cell.angle_gamma   90.00
#
_symmetry.space_group_name_H-M   'P 1'
#
loop_
_entity.id
_entity.type
_entity.pdbx_description
1 polymer ?
#
loop_
_entity_poly.entity_id
_entity_poly.type
_entity_poly.pdbx_seq_one_letter_code
_entity_poly.pdbx_strand_id
1 'polypeptide(L)'
;MLVTREDQLCMLVTRANETEKSVYMATRNESTGALSWTKFLTLLRPDGLRCLHSGMSFLVDQENKVVLSLKKRFQFSSNIIIHIVGEDTNIKVDLHGANTTHTSPAPLLLSYAPSFVQIQQDTSSSLER
;
A
#
# COMPACT_ATOMS: atom_id res chain seq x y z
N MET A 1 6.32 -0.24 8.54
CA MET A 1 5.22 -1.12 8.97
C MET A 1 3.95 -0.42 8.57
N LEU A 2 3.12 -1.06 7.73
CA LEU A 2 1.81 -0.53 7.37
C LEU A 2 0.78 -1.63 7.54
N VAL A 3 -0.40 -1.21 7.98
CA VAL A 3 -1.55 -2.05 8.26
C VAL A 3 -2.44 -2.00 7.01
N THR A 4 -2.68 -3.15 6.38
CA THR A 4 -3.66 -3.27 5.30
C THR A 4 -5.03 -3.62 5.88
N ARG A 5 -6.08 -3.48 5.06
CA ARG A 5 -7.46 -3.77 5.44
C ARG A 5 -7.55 -5.22 5.94
N GLU A 6 -8.13 -5.39 7.15
CA GLU A 6 -8.19 -6.62 7.97
C GLU A 6 -6.85 -7.05 8.58
N ASP A 7 -6.42 -6.36 9.66
CA ASP A 7 -5.47 -6.78 10.71
C ASP A 7 -4.16 -7.50 10.30
N GLN A 8 -3.80 -7.48 9.02
CA GLN A 8 -2.63 -8.17 8.52
C GLN A 8 -1.47 -7.20 8.37
N LEU A 9 -0.40 -7.53 9.08
CA LEU A 9 0.83 -6.78 9.10
C LEU A 9 1.77 -7.32 8.03
N CYS A 10 2.21 -6.45 7.13
CA CYS A 10 3.20 -6.78 6.12
C CYS A 10 4.51 -6.02 6.37
N MET A 11 5.62 -6.69 6.08
CA MET A 11 6.97 -6.15 6.22
C MET A 11 7.77 -6.37 4.95
N LEU A 12 8.28 -5.28 4.38
CA LEU A 12 9.26 -5.32 3.30
C LEU A 12 10.65 -5.43 3.89
N VAL A 13 11.37 -6.50 3.56
CA VAL A 13 12.76 -6.74 3.94
C VAL A 13 13.63 -6.47 2.73
N THR A 14 14.57 -5.55 2.90
CA THR A 14 15.53 -5.15 1.86
C THR A 14 16.94 -5.28 2.41
N ARG A 15 17.84 -5.96 1.69
CA ARG A 15 19.27 -5.94 1.99
C ARG A 15 19.97 -4.92 1.10
N ALA A 16 20.88 -4.13 1.67
CA ALA A 16 21.48 -2.96 1.01
C ALA A 16 22.14 -3.25 -0.36
N ASN A 17 22.59 -4.49 -0.57
CA ASN A 17 23.34 -4.90 -1.77
C ASN A 17 22.61 -5.98 -2.60
N GLU A 18 21.36 -6.32 -2.26
CA GLU A 18 20.63 -7.38 -2.95
C GLU A 18 19.61 -6.79 -3.93
N THR A 19 19.60 -7.35 -5.14
CA THR A 19 18.57 -7.14 -6.16
C THR A 19 17.32 -7.96 -5.89
N GLU A 20 17.18 -8.48 -4.67
CA GLU A 20 16.03 -9.23 -4.20
C GLU A 20 15.44 -8.49 -2.99
N LYS A 21 14.12 -8.35 -2.96
CA LYS A 21 13.41 -7.90 -1.76
C LYS A 21 12.37 -8.95 -1.40
N SER A 22 12.21 -9.21 -0.13
CA SER A 22 11.22 -10.16 0.35
C SER A 22 10.12 -9.44 1.10
N VAL A 23 8.89 -9.84 0.87
CA VAL A 23 7.73 -9.39 1.64
C VAL A 23 7.36 -10.51 2.59
N TYR A 24 7.30 -10.17 3.87
CA TYR A 24 6.83 -11.05 4.93
C TYR A 24 5.45 -10.60 5.38
N MET A 25 4.61 -11.58 5.68
CA MET A 25 3.26 -11.36 6.18
C MET A 25 3.14 -11.99 7.55
N ALA A 26 2.54 -11.25 8.47
CA ALA A 26 2.27 -11.74 9.81
C ALA A 26 0.94 -12.50 9.81
N THR A 27 0.99 -13.73 10.30
CA THR A 27 -0.17 -14.56 10.60
C THR A 27 -0.31 -14.69 12.10
N ARG A 28 -1.47 -14.29 12.63
CA ARG A 28 -1.82 -14.52 14.02
C ARG A 28 -2.41 -15.92 14.16
N ASN A 29 -1.92 -16.67 15.13
CA ASN A 29 -2.55 -17.92 15.52
C ASN A 29 -3.72 -17.61 16.46
N GLU A 30 -4.94 -17.98 16.06
CA GLU A 30 -6.15 -17.76 16.84
C GLU A 30 -6.15 -18.49 18.20
N SER A 31 -5.47 -19.63 18.32
CA SER A 31 -5.48 -20.43 19.55
C SER A 31 -4.50 -19.91 20.61
N THR A 32 -3.39 -19.30 20.20
CA THR A 32 -2.33 -18.84 21.12
C THR A 32 -2.17 -17.32 21.14
N GLY A 33 -2.78 -16.61 20.20
CA GLY A 33 -2.56 -15.17 19.97
C GLY A 33 -1.17 -14.84 19.42
N ALA A 34 -0.31 -15.84 19.19
CA ALA A 34 1.07 -15.63 18.75
C ALA A 34 1.12 -15.15 17.29
N LEU A 35 1.95 -14.15 17.01
CA LEU A 35 2.24 -13.68 15.66
C LEU A 35 3.43 -14.44 15.10
N SER A 36 3.24 -15.03 13.92
CA SER A 36 4.28 -15.70 13.13
C SER A 36 4.48 -14.95 11.82
N TRP A 37 5.72 -14.89 11.33
CA TRP A 37 6.02 -14.25 10.05
C TRP A 37 6.31 -15.33 9.01
N THR A 38 5.63 -15.26 7.88
CA THR A 38 5.86 -16.14 6.73
C THR A 38 6.32 -15.31 5.54
N LYS A 39 7.24 -15.86 4.75
CA LYS A 39 7.65 -15.22 3.50
C LYS A 39 6.48 -15.32 2.53
N PHE A 40 5.96 -14.18 2.11
CA PHE A 40 4.81 -14.09 1.21
C PHE A 40 5.24 -14.00 -0.26
N LEU A 41 6.21 -13.13 -0.56
CA LEU A 41 6.59 -12.84 -1.94
C LEU A 41 8.07 -12.50 -2.05
N THR A 42 8.69 -12.97 -3.14
CA THR A 42 10.04 -12.56 -3.52
C THR A 42 9.99 -11.60 -4.70
N LEU A 43 10.65 -10.45 -4.62
CA LEU A 43 10.66 -9.46 -5.69
C LEU A 43 12.07 -9.42 -6.30
N LEU A 44 12.20 -9.94 -7.52
CA LEU A 44 13.47 -10.14 -8.21
C LEU A 44 13.60 -9.19 -9.40
N ARG A 45 13.97 -7.91 -9.20
CA ARG A 45 14.39 -7.05 -10.35
C ARG A 45 15.09 -5.73 -10.00
N PRO A 46 16.23 -5.40 -10.64
CA PRO A 46 16.96 -4.16 -10.37
C PRO A 46 16.18 -2.86 -10.67
N ASP A 47 15.27 -2.86 -11.66
CA ASP A 47 14.55 -1.63 -12.07
C ASP A 47 13.21 -1.42 -11.35
N GLY A 48 12.54 -2.51 -10.98
CA GLY A 48 11.32 -2.51 -10.18
C GLY A 48 11.64 -2.19 -8.72
N LEU A 49 12.73 -2.72 -8.18
CA LEU A 49 13.04 -2.57 -6.76
C LEU A 49 13.45 -1.16 -6.36
N ARG A 50 13.80 -0.26 -7.29
CA ARG A 50 13.98 1.18 -6.98
C ARG A 50 12.68 1.87 -6.54
N CYS A 51 11.53 1.23 -6.69
CA CYS A 51 10.23 1.72 -6.21
C CYS A 51 9.81 1.16 -4.85
N LEU A 52 10.65 0.31 -4.22
CA LEU A 52 10.40 -0.27 -2.90
C LEU A 52 11.63 -0.06 -2.03
N HIS A 53 11.54 0.77 -0.99
CA HIS A 53 12.64 1.12 -0.09
C HIS A 53 12.09 1.26 1.33
N SER A 54 12.98 1.18 2.31
CA SER A 54 12.61 1.29 3.72
C SER A 54 11.85 2.60 3.97
N GLY A 55 10.74 2.55 4.70
CA GLY A 55 9.93 3.71 5.05
C GLY A 55 8.83 4.09 4.05
N MET A 56 8.74 3.42 2.89
CA MET A 56 7.60 3.65 1.98
C MET A 56 6.34 2.95 2.41
N SER A 57 5.24 3.50 1.89
CA SER A 57 3.95 2.85 1.95
C SER A 57 3.69 1.88 0.79
N PHE A 58 3.11 0.74 1.13
CA PHE A 58 2.71 -0.28 0.18
C PHE A 58 1.48 -1.04 0.68
N LEU A 59 0.73 -1.59 -0.25
CA LEU A 59 -0.34 -2.54 -0.01
C LEU A 59 0.05 -3.89 -0.62
N VAL A 60 -0.51 -4.96 -0.10
CA VAL A 60 -0.36 -6.32 -0.62
C VAL A 60 -1.70 -6.78 -1.13
N ASP A 61 -1.72 -7.27 -2.37
CA ASP A 61 -2.82 -8.03 -2.93
C ASP A 61 -2.44 -9.51 -2.88
N GLN A 62 -3.14 -10.26 -2.03
CA GLN A 62 -2.87 -11.67 -1.81
C GLN A 62 -3.34 -12.56 -2.94
N GLU A 63 -4.47 -12.22 -3.55
CA GLU A 63 -5.08 -12.99 -4.63
C GLU A 63 -4.18 -12.96 -5.86
N ASN A 64 -3.72 -11.76 -6.22
CA ASN A 64 -2.85 -11.56 -7.38
C ASN A 64 -1.36 -11.70 -7.05
N LYS A 65 -0.99 -11.88 -5.77
CA LYS A 65 0.38 -11.97 -5.28
C LYS A 65 1.26 -10.80 -5.74
N VAL A 66 0.77 -9.58 -5.57
CA VAL A 66 1.48 -8.36 -5.94
C VAL A 66 1.53 -7.36 -4.80
N VAL A 67 2.55 -6.52 -4.83
CA VAL A 67 2.70 -5.34 -3.98
C VAL A 67 2.40 -4.09 -4.78
N LEU A 68 1.55 -3.23 -4.22
CA LEU A 68 1.24 -1.92 -4.75
C LEU A 68 2.00 -0.87 -3.94
N SER A 69 2.73 0.04 -4.59
CA SER A 69 3.35 1.19 -3.95
C SER A 69 3.17 2.45 -4.76
N LEU A 70 3.23 3.61 -4.09
CA LEU A 70 3.18 4.91 -4.72
C LEU A 70 4.58 5.53 -4.77
N LYS A 71 4.91 6.15 -5.91
CA LYS A 71 6.14 6.90 -6.07
C LYS A 71 5.90 8.16 -6.89
N LYS A 72 6.53 9.27 -6.50
CA LYS A 72 6.60 10.45 -7.37
C LYS A 72 7.49 10.16 -8.57
N ARG A 73 7.05 10.56 -9.77
CA ARG A 73 7.81 10.36 -11.01
C ARG A 73 9.21 11.01 -10.92
N PHE A 74 9.28 12.19 -10.33
CA PHE A 74 10.50 12.91 -9.95
C PHE A 74 10.34 13.50 -8.55
N GLN A 75 11.45 13.79 -7.85
CA GLN A 75 11.42 14.29 -6.47
C GLN A 75 10.56 15.56 -6.30
N PHE A 76 10.50 16.40 -7.32
CA PHE A 76 9.74 17.65 -7.34
C PHE A 76 8.47 17.58 -8.22
N SER A 77 8.10 16.41 -8.74
CA SER A 77 6.89 16.29 -9.55
C SER A 77 5.66 16.07 -8.67
N SER A 78 4.55 16.71 -9.04
CA SER A 78 3.22 16.39 -8.50
C SER A 78 2.65 15.07 -9.06
N ASN A 79 3.26 14.50 -10.10
CA ASN A 79 2.81 13.27 -10.74
C ASN A 79 3.12 12.05 -9.87
N ILE A 80 2.07 11.31 -9.53
CA ILE A 80 2.16 10.04 -8.82
C ILE A 80 2.11 8.89 -9.82
N ILE A 81 3.00 7.92 -9.62
CA ILE A 81 2.99 6.63 -10.32
C ILE A 81 2.62 5.55 -9.30
N ILE A 82 1.70 4.68 -9.68
CA ILE A 82 1.47 3.41 -8.98
C ILE A 82 2.41 2.37 -9.56
N HIS A 83 3.16 1.71 -8.69
CA HIS A 83 3.93 0.53 -9.03
C HIS A 83 3.20 -0.70 -8.53
N ILE A 84 3.00 -1.67 -9.43
CA ILE A 84 2.47 -3.00 -9.10
C ILE A 84 3.60 -3.99 -9.39
N VAL A 85 4.06 -4.67 -8.34
CA VAL A 85 5.25 -5.53 -8.40
C VAL A 85 4.93 -6.90 -7.83
N GLY A 86 5.05 -7.94 -8.66
CA GLY A 86 5.02 -9.35 -8.25
C GLY A 86 6.39 -10.01 -8.43
N GLU A 87 6.41 -11.34 -8.36
CA GLU A 87 7.60 -12.15 -8.66
C GLU A 87 8.10 -11.90 -10.09
N ASP A 88 7.20 -12.05 -11.07
CA ASP A 88 7.50 -11.88 -12.50
C ASP A 88 6.87 -10.62 -13.11
N THR A 89 6.09 -9.88 -12.34
CA THR A 89 5.32 -8.73 -12.82
C THR A 89 5.91 -7.41 -12.33
N ASN A 90 6.01 -6.43 -13.24
CA ASN A 90 6.36 -5.05 -12.90
C ASN A 90 5.59 -4.10 -13.80
N ILE A 91 4.50 -3.54 -13.28
CA ILE A 91 3.63 -2.63 -14.01
C ILE A 91 3.74 -1.23 -13.37
N LYS A 92 3.82 -0.21 -14.21
CA LYS A 92 3.81 1.20 -13.80
C LYS A 92 2.58 1.87 -14.38
N VAL A 93 1.76 2.46 -13.53
CA VAL A 93 0.56 3.18 -13.93
C VAL A 93 0.77 4.65 -13.61
N ASP A 94 0.76 5.50 -14.63
CA ASP A 94 0.80 6.96 -14.46
C ASP A 94 -0.61 7.46 -14.15
N LEU A 95 -0.78 8.10 -12.99
CA LEU A 95 -2.05 8.71 -12.62
C LEU A 95 -2.10 10.14 -13.17
N HIS A 96 -2.35 10.26 -14.47
CA HIS A 96 -2.59 11.55 -15.10
C HIS A 96 -3.74 12.29 -14.40
N GLY A 97 -3.45 13.48 -13.86
CA GLY A 97 -4.40 14.34 -13.15
C GLY A 97 -4.41 14.21 -11.63
N ALA A 98 -3.75 13.19 -11.06
CA ALA A 98 -3.52 13.09 -9.61
C ALA A 98 -2.33 13.95 -9.18
N ASN A 99 -2.46 15.26 -9.35
CA ASN A 99 -1.42 16.21 -8.96
C ASN A 99 -1.46 16.39 -7.44
N THR A 100 -0.41 15.94 -6.75
CA THR A 100 -0.30 16.25 -5.32
C THR A 100 0.02 17.73 -5.13
N THR A 101 -0.78 18.42 -4.31
CA THR A 101 -0.43 19.72 -3.73
C THR A 101 0.65 19.59 -2.65
N HIS A 102 0.85 18.37 -2.12
CA HIS A 102 1.81 18.09 -1.06
C HIS A 102 3.24 17.87 -1.57
N THR A 103 4.18 18.57 -0.93
CA THR A 103 5.63 18.43 -1.14
C THR A 103 6.23 17.18 -0.49
N SER A 104 5.43 16.38 0.24
CA SER A 104 5.94 15.17 0.92
C SER A 104 6.69 14.25 -0.06
N PRO A 105 7.90 13.78 0.29
CA PRO A 105 8.71 12.93 -0.57
C PRO A 105 8.11 11.52 -0.76
N ALA A 106 7.22 11.08 0.14
CA ALA A 106 6.61 9.76 0.12
C ALA A 106 5.07 9.87 0.21
N PRO A 107 4.33 9.64 -0.89
CA PRO A 107 2.87 9.53 -0.84
C PRO A 107 2.43 8.35 0.04
N LEU A 108 1.34 8.53 0.77
CA LEU A 108 0.74 7.49 1.62
C LEU A 108 -0.34 6.75 0.82
N LEU A 109 -0.20 5.43 0.73
CA LEU A 109 -1.19 4.55 0.12
C LEU A 109 -2.04 3.92 1.24
N LEU A 110 -3.35 4.15 1.17
CA LEU A 110 -4.31 3.65 2.14
C LEU A 110 -5.37 2.80 1.42
N SER A 111 -5.70 1.64 1.99
CA SER A 111 -6.88 0.89 1.60
C SER A 111 -8.05 1.39 2.44
N TYR A 112 -8.95 2.15 1.82
CA TYR A 112 -10.22 2.52 2.42
C TYR A 112 -11.28 1.62 1.83
N ALA A 113 -12.04 0.94 2.68
CA ALA A 113 -13.33 0.47 2.26
C ALA A 113 -14.40 1.15 3.09
N PRO A 114 -15.39 1.74 2.42
CA PRO A 114 -16.51 2.31 3.13
C PRO A 114 -17.20 1.18 3.88
N SER A 115 -17.33 1.31 5.19
CA SER A 115 -18.43 0.66 5.88
C SER A 115 -19.71 1.30 5.33
N PHE A 116 -20.69 0.48 4.96
CA PHE A 116 -22.04 0.96 4.65
C PHE A 116 -22.67 1.48 5.94
N VAL A 117 -22.26 2.65 6.40
CA VAL A 117 -22.94 3.38 7.46
C VAL A 117 -23.95 4.26 6.75
N GLN A 118 -25.24 4.04 7.03
CA GLN A 118 -26.29 4.94 6.56
C GLN A 118 -25.99 6.33 7.11
N ILE A 119 -25.70 7.28 6.22
CA ILE A 119 -25.60 8.68 6.60
C ILE A 119 -27.01 9.13 6.97
N GLN A 120 -27.24 9.37 8.26
CA GLN A 120 -28.52 9.83 8.76
C GLN A 120 -28.72 11.27 8.26
N GLN A 121 -29.63 11.45 7.29
CA GLN A 121 -30.04 12.77 6.85
C GLN A 121 -30.98 13.35 7.90
N ASP A 122 -30.48 14.32 8.68
CA ASP A 122 -31.33 15.14 9.53
C ASP A 122 -32.32 15.89 8.64
N THR A 123 -33.57 15.42 8.61
CA THR A 123 -34.66 16.17 8.02
C THR A 123 -35.12 17.18 9.07
N SER A 124 -34.50 18.36 9.09
CA SER A 124 -35.01 19.47 9.87
C SER A 124 -36.34 19.91 9.26
N SER A 125 -37.45 19.38 9.78
CA SER A 125 -38.77 19.96 9.55
C SER A 125 -38.85 21.28 10.31
N SER A 126 -38.65 22.40 9.60
CA SER A 126 -39.02 23.72 10.09
C SER A 126 -40.56 23.80 10.13
N LEU A 127 -41.13 23.57 11.32
CA LEU A 127 -42.41 24.20 11.68
C LEU A 127 -42.11 25.66 12.04
N GLU A 128 -42.50 26.60 11.18
CA GLU A 128 -42.75 27.97 11.63
C GLU A 128 -44.26 28.16 11.75
N ARG A 129 -44.68 28.56 12.95
CA ARG A 129 -45.98 29.18 13.24
C ARG A 129 -45.88 30.68 13.00
#